data_AF-A0AAV0MT96-F1
#
_entry.id   AF-A0AAV0MT96-F1
#
_cell.length_a   1.000
_cell.length_b   1.000
_cell.length_c   1.000
_cell.angle_alpha   90.00
_cell.angle_beta   90.00
_cell.angle_gamma   90.00
#
_symmetry.space_group_name_H-M   'P 1'
#
loop_
_entity.id
_entity.type
_entity.pdbx_description
1 polymer ?
#
loop_
_entity_poly.entity_id
_entity_poly.type
_entity_poly.pdbx_seq_one_letter_code
_entity_poly.pdbx_strand_id
1 'polypeptide(L)'
;MVPGKAKARVFALFFLFLLISCSEGKECTNSPTQLSSHTFRYGLLSSGNDTWKSEMFAHYHEDDHLIPTDDSAWASLLPRKVLREEEEFNWAMEYRKMKKNVQSSSAGSFLKEVSLHNVRLDPSSLYGRAQQTNLEYLLMLDVDNLVWSFRKNAGFATPGTPYGGWEAADVELRGHFVAMMYASTHNETLKEKMSAVVSALSKCQDKIGSGYLSAFPSEFFDRFEAVQPVWAPYYTIHKIMAGLFDQYIFADNAQALKMVTWMADYFYGRVQNVITKYTIERHFRSLNEETGGMNDILYKLYSVTGNSKHLLLAHLFDKPCFLGLLAIQADDISGFHANTHIPIVIGAQMRYELTGDTLYKVIYSFVDCPI
;
A
#
# COMPACT_ATOMS: atom_id res chain seq x y z
N MET A 1 66.18 -2.27 21.41
CA MET A 1 65.47 -1.35 20.49
C MET A 1 64.49 -2.17 19.67
N VAL A 2 63.22 -2.22 20.11
CA VAL A 2 62.18 -3.07 19.49
C VAL A 2 61.33 -2.19 18.56
N PRO A 3 61.24 -2.52 17.26
CA PRO A 3 60.50 -1.73 16.28
C PRO A 3 59.01 -2.12 16.35
N GLY A 4 58.28 -1.55 17.32
CA GLY A 4 56.87 -1.93 17.57
C GLY A 4 55.84 -0.81 17.45
N LYS A 5 56.26 0.47 17.50
CA LYS A 5 55.32 1.59 17.70
C LYS A 5 54.80 2.25 16.41
N ALA A 6 55.41 1.99 15.25
CA ALA A 6 54.96 2.57 13.98
C ALA A 6 53.79 1.80 13.35
N LYS A 7 53.72 0.47 13.51
CA LYS A 7 52.63 -0.35 12.92
C LYS A 7 51.29 -0.20 13.68
N ALA A 8 51.33 0.08 14.98
CA ALA A 8 50.11 0.25 15.79
C ALA A 8 49.36 1.56 15.48
N ARG A 9 50.06 2.63 15.06
CA ARG A 9 49.42 3.91 14.69
C ARG A 9 48.76 3.88 13.31
N VAL A 10 49.30 3.09 12.38
CA VAL A 10 48.69 2.90 11.04
C VAL A 10 47.43 2.03 11.14
N PHE A 11 47.41 1.01 12.00
CA PHE A 11 46.23 0.19 12.24
C PHE A 11 45.10 0.94 12.97
N ALA A 12 45.42 1.83 13.90
CA ALA A 12 44.42 2.65 14.60
C ALA A 12 43.75 3.69 13.69
N LEU A 13 44.48 4.28 12.74
CA LEU A 13 43.93 5.21 11.75
C LEU A 13 43.07 4.50 10.69
N PHE A 14 43.41 3.26 10.31
CA PHE A 14 42.58 2.45 9.41
C PHE A 14 41.26 2.03 10.07
N PHE A 15 41.26 1.69 11.36
CA PHE A 15 40.04 1.41 12.11
C PHE A 15 39.19 2.67 12.38
N LEU A 16 39.81 3.83 12.55
CA LEU A 16 39.05 5.09 12.65
C LEU A 16 38.40 5.47 11.31
N PHE A 17 39.05 5.21 10.16
CA PHE A 17 38.44 5.41 8.83
C PHE A 17 37.36 4.37 8.48
N LEU A 18 37.49 3.14 9.00
CA LEU A 18 36.43 2.11 8.91
C LEU A 18 35.25 2.38 9.86
N LEU A 19 35.43 3.19 10.89
CA LEU A 19 34.35 3.66 11.78
C LEU A 19 33.79 5.04 11.37
N ILE A 20 34.41 5.71 10.39
CA ILE A 20 33.87 6.93 9.75
C ILE A 20 33.18 6.60 8.42
N SER A 21 33.30 5.35 7.93
CA SER A 21 32.32 4.73 7.05
C SER A 21 31.21 4.08 7.88
N CYS A 22 30.69 4.83 8.86
CA CYS A 22 29.41 4.52 9.47
C CYS A 22 28.37 4.56 8.35
N SER A 23 27.88 3.39 8.00
CA SER A 23 26.51 3.13 7.54
C SER A 23 25.72 4.40 7.21
N GLU A 24 25.76 4.83 5.96
CA GLU A 24 24.55 5.43 5.39
C GLU A 24 23.53 4.29 5.39
N GLY A 25 22.75 4.23 6.47
CA GLY A 25 21.65 3.29 6.60
C GLY A 25 20.79 3.49 5.38
N LYS A 26 20.56 2.41 4.61
CA LYS A 26 19.65 2.40 3.46
C LYS A 26 18.38 3.12 3.87
N GLU A 27 18.20 4.34 3.36
CA GLU A 27 17.25 5.29 3.92
C GLU A 27 15.83 4.75 3.75
N CYS A 28 15.24 4.29 4.85
CA CYS A 28 13.81 4.07 4.94
C CYS A 28 13.14 5.44 5.09
N THR A 29 13.21 6.26 4.06
CA THR A 29 12.69 7.61 4.12
C THR A 29 11.19 7.60 3.83
N ASN A 30 10.45 7.88 4.89
CA ASN A 30 9.34 8.84 4.87
C ASN A 30 9.61 9.96 5.87
N SER A 31 10.90 10.18 6.21
CA SER A 31 11.36 11.33 6.98
C SER A 31 10.69 12.57 6.41
N PRO A 32 10.19 13.48 7.25
CA PRO A 32 9.35 14.56 6.79
C PRO A 32 10.21 15.58 6.03
N THR A 33 10.44 15.31 4.75
CA THR A 33 10.34 16.41 3.81
C THR A 33 8.90 16.92 3.92
N GLN A 34 8.68 18.21 3.75
CA GLN A 34 7.32 18.77 3.80
C GLN A 34 6.37 18.04 2.82
N LEU A 35 6.92 17.30 1.86
CA LEU A 35 6.25 16.48 0.85
C LEU A 35 5.58 15.20 1.40
N SER A 36 5.83 14.76 2.63
CA SER A 36 5.03 13.68 3.24
C SER A 36 3.63 14.15 3.65
N SER A 37 3.43 15.46 3.84
CA SER A 37 2.12 16.04 4.14
C SER A 37 1.29 16.18 2.88
N HIS A 38 0.12 15.54 2.85
CA HIS A 38 -0.82 15.70 1.74
C HIS A 38 -1.29 17.16 1.57
N THR A 39 -1.51 17.88 2.67
CA THR A 39 -1.91 19.29 2.62
C THR A 39 -0.81 20.15 1.99
N PHE A 40 0.45 19.89 2.36
CA PHE A 40 1.58 20.60 1.76
C PHE A 40 1.74 20.27 0.29
N ARG A 41 1.69 18.98 -0.09
CA ARG A 41 1.74 18.54 -1.49
C ARG A 41 0.62 19.13 -2.33
N TYR A 42 -0.60 19.19 -1.79
CA TYR A 42 -1.71 19.88 -2.45
C TYR A 42 -1.36 21.34 -2.73
N GLY A 43 -0.88 22.07 -1.71
CA GLY A 43 -0.47 23.47 -1.85
C GLY A 43 0.67 23.66 -2.85
N LEU A 44 1.67 22.78 -2.83
CA LEU A 44 2.80 22.82 -3.75
C LEU A 44 2.35 22.57 -5.20
N LEU A 45 1.57 21.51 -5.45
CA LEU A 45 1.12 21.14 -6.78
C LEU A 45 0.12 22.14 -7.37
N SER A 46 -0.78 22.68 -6.54
CA SER A 46 -1.71 23.74 -6.95
C SER A 46 -1.07 25.12 -7.09
N SER A 47 0.19 25.30 -6.65
CA SER A 47 0.89 26.58 -6.83
C SER A 47 1.26 26.81 -8.30
N GLY A 48 1.23 28.07 -8.74
CA GLY A 48 1.78 28.48 -10.04
C GLY A 48 3.29 28.77 -10.01
N ASN A 49 3.99 28.39 -8.94
CA ASN A 49 5.41 28.72 -8.75
C ASN A 49 6.30 27.52 -9.12
N ASP A 50 6.71 27.46 -10.39
CA ASP A 50 7.50 26.36 -10.93
C ASP A 50 8.91 26.26 -10.32
N THR A 51 9.49 27.39 -9.89
CA THR A 51 10.77 27.39 -9.18
C THR A 51 10.67 26.69 -7.84
N TRP A 52 9.62 27.00 -7.05
CA TRP A 52 9.39 26.35 -5.77
C TRP A 52 9.12 24.84 -5.92
N LYS A 53 8.34 24.45 -6.93
CA LYS A 53 8.16 23.02 -7.28
C LYS A 53 9.50 22.36 -7.59
N SER A 54 10.31 22.98 -8.45
CA SER A 54 11.60 22.43 -8.88
C SER A 54 12.59 22.29 -7.73
N GLU A 55 12.68 23.29 -6.84
CA GLU A 55 13.51 23.25 -5.63
C GLU A 55 13.07 22.12 -4.69
N MET A 56 11.77 22.02 -4.41
CA MET A 56 11.26 20.97 -3.50
C MET A 56 11.44 19.56 -4.07
N PHE A 57 11.33 19.39 -5.40
CA PHE A 57 11.55 18.11 -6.05
C PHE A 57 13.02 17.82 -6.40
N ALA A 58 13.93 18.80 -6.35
CA ALA A 58 15.35 18.56 -6.59
C ALA A 58 15.98 17.63 -5.55
N HIS A 59 15.51 17.69 -4.30
CA HIS A 59 15.95 16.81 -3.22
C HIS A 59 15.57 15.33 -3.44
N TYR A 60 14.59 15.02 -4.31
CA TYR A 60 14.36 13.62 -4.72
C TYR A 60 15.56 13.00 -5.46
N HIS A 61 16.42 13.83 -6.05
CA HIS A 61 17.58 13.41 -6.85
C HIS A 61 18.93 13.50 -6.12
N GLU A 62 19.03 14.27 -5.03
CA GLU A 62 20.30 14.46 -4.31
C GLU A 62 20.64 13.27 -3.40
N ASP A 63 19.65 12.56 -2.84
CA ASP A 63 19.86 11.32 -2.07
C ASP A 63 20.19 10.10 -2.97
N ASP A 64 20.33 10.31 -4.28
CA ASP A 64 20.40 9.28 -5.33
C ASP A 64 21.85 8.90 -5.72
N HIS A 65 22.80 9.04 -4.80
CA HIS A 65 24.16 8.51 -4.98
C HIS A 65 24.16 6.98 -5.00
N LEU A 66 23.97 6.41 -6.20
CA LEU A 66 24.19 5.01 -6.52
C LEU A 66 25.65 4.63 -6.26
N ILE A 67 25.95 4.10 -5.07
CA ILE A 67 27.10 3.22 -4.87
C ILE A 67 26.62 1.78 -5.11
N PRO A 68 27.15 1.06 -6.11
CA PRO A 68 26.81 -0.33 -6.37
C PRO A 68 27.53 -1.25 -5.38
N THR A 69 27.15 -1.22 -4.10
CA THR A 69 27.61 -2.20 -3.11
C THR A 69 26.63 -2.25 -1.93
N ASP A 70 25.69 -3.18 -1.93
CA ASP A 70 25.63 -4.31 -0.98
C ASP A 70 24.31 -5.06 -1.17
N ASP A 71 24.30 -5.97 -2.16
CA ASP A 71 23.24 -6.95 -2.42
C ASP A 71 23.09 -7.94 -1.25
N SER A 72 24.04 -7.97 -0.32
CA SER A 72 24.18 -9.04 0.68
C SER A 72 23.23 -8.93 1.87
N ALA A 73 22.87 -7.72 2.30
CA ALA A 73 22.15 -7.52 3.56
C ALA A 73 20.67 -7.92 3.47
N TRP A 74 19.97 -7.59 2.37
CA TRP A 74 18.55 -7.91 2.21
C TRP A 74 18.32 -9.30 1.58
N ALA A 75 19.25 -9.79 0.74
CA ALA A 75 19.21 -11.14 0.18
C ALA A 75 19.30 -12.27 1.24
N SER A 76 19.65 -11.94 2.48
CA SER A 76 19.66 -12.86 3.61
C SER A 76 18.34 -12.93 4.39
N LEU A 77 17.47 -11.93 4.25
CA LEU A 77 16.13 -11.86 4.89
C LEU A 77 15.01 -12.34 3.95
N LEU A 78 15.29 -12.37 2.64
CA LEU A 78 14.45 -13.08 1.68
C LEU A 78 14.70 -14.60 1.81
N PRO A 79 13.66 -15.46 1.71
CA PRO A 79 13.88 -16.86 1.39
C PRO A 79 14.78 -16.91 0.16
N ARG A 80 16.02 -17.39 0.32
CA ARG A 80 16.98 -17.48 -0.78
C ARG A 80 16.32 -18.25 -1.92
N LYS A 81 16.03 -17.56 -3.02
CA LYS A 81 15.47 -18.00 -4.32
C LYS A 81 14.05 -17.46 -4.58
N VAL A 82 14.00 -16.33 -5.26
CA VAL A 82 12.82 -15.90 -6.00
C VAL A 82 13.31 -15.45 -7.37
N LEU A 83 12.97 -16.21 -8.43
CA LEU A 83 12.42 -15.76 -9.72
C LEU A 83 12.61 -16.86 -10.78
N ARG A 84 11.67 -17.82 -10.85
CA ARG A 84 11.35 -18.72 -11.98
C ARG A 84 9.94 -19.32 -11.71
N GLU A 85 9.15 -19.66 -12.74
CA GLU A 85 7.82 -20.29 -12.57
C GLU A 85 7.85 -21.56 -11.70
N GLU A 86 8.93 -22.34 -11.78
CA GLU A 86 9.18 -23.51 -10.91
C GLU A 86 9.36 -23.14 -9.43
N GLU A 87 9.84 -21.93 -9.14
CA GLU A 87 10.09 -21.43 -7.79
C GLU A 87 8.85 -20.76 -7.18
N GLU A 88 7.98 -20.15 -7.98
CA GLU A 88 6.62 -19.78 -7.55
C GLU A 88 5.83 -21.01 -7.10
N PHE A 89 5.97 -22.11 -7.83
CA PHE A 89 5.44 -23.41 -7.44
C PHE A 89 6.06 -23.92 -6.14
N ASN A 90 7.38 -23.77 -5.94
CA ASN A 90 8.05 -24.14 -4.69
C ASN A 90 7.63 -23.26 -3.51
N TRP A 91 7.51 -21.94 -3.66
CA TRP A 91 6.99 -21.04 -2.63
C TRP A 91 5.53 -21.37 -2.31
N ALA A 92 4.69 -21.60 -3.32
CA ALA A 92 3.32 -22.06 -3.11
C ALA A 92 3.25 -23.43 -2.43
N MET A 93 4.23 -24.31 -2.65
CA MET A 93 4.34 -25.62 -2.01
C MET A 93 4.88 -25.53 -0.57
N GLU A 94 5.89 -24.71 -0.31
CA GLU A 94 6.37 -24.38 1.03
C GLU A 94 5.25 -23.71 1.84
N TYR A 95 4.52 -22.79 1.22
CA TYR A 95 3.37 -22.15 1.79
C TYR A 95 2.22 -23.15 2.06
N ARG A 96 1.91 -24.06 1.12
CA ARG A 96 0.94 -25.16 1.37
C ARG A 96 1.38 -26.07 2.51
N LYS A 97 2.69 -26.27 2.67
CA LYS A 97 3.30 -27.04 3.77
C LYS A 97 3.20 -26.27 5.09
N MET A 98 3.42 -24.95 5.10
CA MET A 98 3.16 -24.07 6.24
C MET A 98 1.68 -24.08 6.61
N LYS A 99 0.75 -23.94 5.66
CA LYS A 99 -0.70 -24.05 5.87
C LYS A 99 -1.12 -25.39 6.48
N LYS A 100 -0.56 -26.50 6.01
CA LYS A 100 -0.77 -27.84 6.62
C LYS A 100 -0.21 -27.93 8.04
N ASN A 101 0.94 -27.31 8.31
CA ASN A 101 1.53 -27.28 9.65
C ASN A 101 0.74 -26.38 10.62
N VAL A 102 0.22 -25.23 10.16
CA VAL A 102 -0.65 -24.33 10.93
C VAL A 102 -2.00 -24.99 11.24
N GLN A 103 -2.55 -25.80 10.33
CA GLN A 103 -3.72 -26.63 10.65
C GLN A 103 -3.41 -27.73 11.70
N SER A 104 -2.14 -28.08 11.90
CA SER A 104 -1.71 -29.10 12.87
C SER A 104 -1.30 -28.54 14.23
N SER A 105 -0.94 -27.26 14.33
CA SER A 105 -0.65 -26.58 15.59
C SER A 105 -1.84 -25.71 15.97
N SER A 106 -2.64 -26.17 16.93
CA SER A 106 -3.83 -25.52 17.50
C SER A 106 -4.00 -24.05 17.09
N ALA A 107 -4.87 -23.78 16.12
CA ALA A 107 -5.48 -22.47 16.01
C ALA A 107 -6.15 -22.21 17.35
N GLY A 108 -5.50 -21.43 18.24
CA GLY A 108 -6.19 -20.84 19.37
C GLY A 108 -7.46 -20.19 18.86
N SER A 109 -8.55 -20.24 19.63
CA SER A 109 -9.84 -19.71 19.17
C SER A 109 -9.71 -18.19 18.97
N PHE A 110 -9.31 -17.75 17.78
CA PHE A 110 -9.40 -16.35 17.40
C PHE A 110 -10.86 -15.93 17.56
N LEU A 111 -11.07 -14.79 18.22
CA LEU A 111 -12.39 -14.18 18.27
C LEU A 111 -12.82 -13.89 16.84
N LYS A 112 -14.09 -14.19 16.54
CA LYS A 112 -14.68 -13.89 15.24
C LYS A 112 -15.37 -12.54 15.33
N GLU A 113 -15.11 -11.68 14.36
CA GLU A 113 -15.85 -10.43 14.23
C GLU A 113 -17.35 -10.70 14.08
N VAL A 114 -18.15 -9.84 14.71
CA VAL A 114 -19.61 -9.87 14.53
C VAL A 114 -19.93 -9.07 13.26
N SER A 115 -20.62 -9.70 12.31
CA SER A 115 -21.02 -9.05 11.08
C SER A 115 -21.80 -7.76 11.35
N LEU A 116 -21.49 -6.70 10.60
CA LEU A 116 -22.24 -5.44 10.62
C LEU A 116 -23.72 -5.65 10.27
N HIS A 117 -24.05 -6.69 9.50
CA HIS A 117 -25.44 -7.04 9.22
C HIS A 117 -26.23 -7.44 10.47
N ASN A 118 -25.55 -7.90 11.52
CA ASN A 118 -26.14 -8.42 12.75
C ASN A 118 -26.11 -7.41 13.91
N VAL A 119 -25.56 -6.21 13.72
CA VAL A 119 -25.46 -5.17 14.75
C VAL A 119 -26.26 -3.94 14.31
N ARG A 120 -27.09 -3.41 15.21
CA ARG A 120 -27.83 -2.16 14.99
C ARG A 120 -27.49 -1.18 16.11
N LEU A 121 -27.16 0.04 15.72
CA LEU A 121 -26.93 1.14 16.65
C LEU A 121 -28.27 1.72 17.06
N ASP A 122 -28.40 2.09 18.33
CA ASP A 122 -29.53 2.89 18.80
C ASP A 122 -29.49 4.25 18.08
N PRO A 123 -30.53 4.64 17.31
CA PRO A 123 -30.55 5.90 16.58
C PRO A 123 -30.39 7.15 17.45
N SER A 124 -30.79 7.07 18.73
CA SER A 124 -30.68 8.18 19.69
C SER A 124 -29.28 8.32 20.29
N SER A 125 -28.44 7.28 20.18
CA SER A 125 -27.07 7.30 20.69
C SER A 125 -26.17 8.25 19.89
N LEU A 126 -25.02 8.60 20.46
CA LEU A 126 -23.98 9.36 19.75
C LEU A 126 -23.56 8.66 18.44
N TYR A 127 -23.38 7.34 18.48
CA TYR A 127 -22.96 6.55 17.32
C TYR A 127 -24.06 6.42 16.27
N GLY A 128 -25.33 6.30 16.68
CA GLY A 128 -26.48 6.30 15.77
C GLY A 128 -26.60 7.61 15.00
N ARG A 129 -26.46 8.76 15.68
CA ARG A 129 -26.44 10.08 15.04
C ARG A 129 -25.26 10.26 14.08
N ALA A 130 -24.07 9.79 14.45
CA ALA A 130 -22.89 9.82 13.57
C ALA A 130 -23.08 8.94 12.32
N GLN A 131 -23.63 7.74 12.47
CA GLN A 131 -23.96 6.86 11.34
C GLN A 131 -24.97 7.53 10.39
N GLN A 132 -26.04 8.11 10.94
CA GLN A 132 -27.07 8.79 10.14
C GLN A 132 -26.51 10.01 9.39
N THR A 133 -25.69 10.83 10.06
CA THR A 133 -25.02 11.98 9.43
C THR A 133 -24.12 11.54 8.28
N ASN A 134 -23.35 10.46 8.47
CA ASN A 134 -22.50 9.91 7.42
C ASN A 134 -23.33 9.32 6.26
N LEU A 135 -24.44 8.65 6.55
CA LEU A 135 -25.36 8.16 5.52
C LEU A 135 -25.92 9.31 4.66
N GLU A 136 -26.37 10.39 5.28
CA GLU A 136 -26.86 11.57 4.57
C GLU A 136 -25.76 12.18 3.70
N TYR A 137 -24.52 12.25 4.20
CA TYR A 137 -23.37 12.71 3.42
C TYR A 137 -23.12 11.83 2.18
N LEU A 138 -23.11 10.51 2.34
CA LEU A 138 -22.90 9.58 1.24
C LEU A 138 -24.01 9.67 0.17
N LEU A 139 -25.25 9.91 0.60
CA LEU A 139 -26.39 10.07 -0.31
C LEU A 139 -26.34 11.37 -1.12
N MET A 140 -25.69 12.42 -0.59
CA MET A 140 -25.45 13.68 -1.31
C MET A 140 -24.42 13.56 -2.44
N LEU A 141 -23.60 12.49 -2.44
CA LEU A 141 -22.60 12.30 -3.49
C LEU A 141 -23.26 11.87 -4.81
N ASP A 142 -22.83 12.50 -5.89
CA ASP A 142 -23.29 12.26 -7.24
C ASP A 142 -22.41 11.22 -7.94
N VAL A 143 -23.03 10.23 -8.57
CA VAL A 143 -22.33 9.12 -9.21
C VAL A 143 -21.49 9.60 -10.38
N ASP A 144 -22.02 10.52 -11.20
CA ASP A 144 -21.32 11.01 -12.39
C ASP A 144 -20.10 11.84 -12.01
N ASN A 145 -20.20 12.64 -10.95
CA ASN A 145 -19.08 13.38 -10.38
C ASN A 145 -18.00 12.45 -9.80
N LEU A 146 -18.40 11.40 -9.06
CA LEU A 146 -17.46 10.43 -8.46
C LEU A 146 -16.65 9.67 -9.53
N VAL A 147 -17.29 9.25 -10.63
CA VAL A 147 -16.61 8.47 -11.68
C VAL A 147 -16.06 9.33 -12.82
N TRP A 148 -16.13 10.66 -12.70
CA TRP A 148 -15.76 11.60 -13.76
C TRP A 148 -14.33 11.38 -14.26
N SER A 149 -13.36 11.32 -13.34
CA SER A 149 -11.94 11.18 -13.66
C SER A 149 -11.60 9.81 -14.26
N PHE A 150 -12.32 8.76 -13.84
CA PHE A 150 -12.18 7.42 -14.41
C PHE A 150 -12.67 7.38 -15.86
N ARG A 151 -13.83 8.00 -16.13
CA ARG A 151 -14.37 8.12 -17.50
C ARG A 151 -13.41 8.90 -18.39
N LYS A 152 -12.88 10.03 -17.91
CA LYS A 152 -11.90 10.83 -18.64
C LYS A 152 -10.67 9.99 -19.01
N ASN A 153 -10.12 9.26 -18.05
CA ASN A 153 -8.96 8.40 -18.24
C ASN A 153 -9.21 7.25 -19.23
N ALA A 154 -10.41 6.66 -19.21
CA ALA A 154 -10.82 5.61 -20.15
C ALA A 154 -11.27 6.14 -21.54
N GLY A 155 -11.27 7.46 -21.75
CA GLY A 155 -11.68 8.08 -23.02
C GLY A 155 -13.19 8.09 -23.25
N PHE A 156 -14.00 8.06 -22.20
CA PHE A 156 -15.45 8.22 -22.27
C PHE A 156 -15.89 9.68 -22.15
N ALA A 157 -17.14 9.94 -22.54
CA ALA A 157 -17.81 11.19 -22.18
C ALA A 157 -17.94 11.31 -20.65
N THR A 158 -17.77 12.52 -20.13
CA THR A 158 -17.69 12.80 -18.69
C THR A 158 -18.85 13.72 -18.28
N PRO A 159 -20.09 13.19 -18.14
CA PRO A 159 -21.19 13.98 -17.59
C PRO A 159 -20.87 14.37 -16.14
N GLY A 160 -21.45 15.48 -15.68
CA GLY A 160 -21.15 16.05 -14.36
C GLY A 160 -19.85 16.86 -14.34
N THR A 161 -19.38 17.14 -13.12
CA THR A 161 -18.18 17.93 -12.84
C THR A 161 -17.33 17.20 -11.80
N PRO A 162 -16.00 17.12 -11.97
CA PRO A 162 -15.15 16.52 -10.95
C PRO A 162 -15.29 17.29 -9.63
N TYR A 163 -15.20 16.59 -8.51
CA TYR A 163 -15.12 17.23 -7.21
C TYR A 163 -13.84 18.06 -7.08
N GLY A 164 -13.84 19.03 -6.17
CA GLY A 164 -12.66 19.86 -5.89
C GLY A 164 -11.68 19.22 -4.92
N GLY A 165 -10.76 20.03 -4.39
CA GLY A 165 -9.75 19.54 -3.44
C GLY A 165 -8.87 18.47 -4.07
N TRP A 166 -8.59 17.38 -3.34
CA TRP A 166 -7.74 16.31 -3.86
C TRP A 166 -8.38 15.52 -5.01
N GLU A 167 -9.71 15.56 -5.15
CA GLU A 167 -10.44 14.92 -6.24
C GLU A 167 -10.50 15.75 -7.53
N ALA A 168 -9.89 16.95 -7.54
CA ALA A 168 -9.82 17.79 -8.71
C ALA A 168 -9.12 17.08 -9.88
N ALA A 169 -9.57 17.37 -11.10
CA ALA A 169 -9.16 16.65 -12.31
C ALA A 169 -7.66 16.75 -12.65
N ASP A 170 -6.98 17.73 -12.08
CA ASP A 170 -5.57 18.06 -12.24
C ASP A 170 -4.70 17.65 -11.03
N VAL A 171 -5.31 17.11 -9.96
CA VAL A 171 -4.58 16.64 -8.78
C VAL A 171 -4.24 15.17 -8.91
N GLU A 172 -2.99 14.81 -8.59
CA GLU A 172 -2.51 13.43 -8.75
C GLU A 172 -3.17 12.43 -7.78
N LEU A 173 -3.55 12.89 -6.59
CA LEU A 173 -4.17 12.11 -5.51
C LEU A 173 -5.72 12.07 -5.61
N ARG A 174 -6.27 11.51 -6.69
CA ARG A 174 -7.72 11.48 -6.97
C ARG A 174 -8.26 10.08 -7.23
N GLY A 175 -9.57 9.88 -7.05
CA GLY A 175 -10.29 8.62 -7.31
C GLY A 175 -10.71 7.87 -6.05
N HIS A 176 -10.74 8.54 -4.89
CA HIS A 176 -11.03 7.94 -3.61
C HIS A 176 -12.54 7.70 -3.44
N PHE A 177 -12.92 6.45 -3.17
CA PHE A 177 -14.26 6.12 -2.69
C PHE A 177 -14.20 4.92 -1.72
N VAL A 178 -15.04 4.94 -0.69
CA VAL A 178 -15.16 3.85 0.30
C VAL A 178 -16.64 3.64 0.57
N ALA A 179 -17.07 2.37 0.70
CA ALA A 179 -18.49 2.07 0.92
C ALA A 179 -18.72 0.82 1.77
N MET A 180 -18.65 1.02 3.10
CA MET A 180 -19.05 0.01 4.10
C MET A 180 -20.47 0.24 4.66
N MET A 181 -21.09 1.39 4.38
CA MET A 181 -22.31 1.85 5.08
C MET A 181 -23.57 1.00 4.81
N TYR A 182 -23.64 0.29 3.67
CA TYR A 182 -24.78 -0.58 3.37
C TYR A 182 -24.94 -1.70 4.41
N ALA A 183 -23.85 -2.36 4.83
CA ALA A 183 -23.90 -3.48 5.77
C ALA A 183 -24.61 -3.15 7.08
N SER A 184 -24.39 -1.93 7.58
CA SER A 184 -24.90 -1.48 8.88
C SER A 184 -26.33 -0.94 8.80
N THR A 185 -26.75 -0.41 7.65
CA THR A 185 -28.02 0.33 7.50
C THR A 185 -29.06 -0.37 6.64
N HIS A 186 -28.63 -1.24 5.73
CA HIS A 186 -29.46 -1.87 4.69
C HIS A 186 -30.23 -0.82 3.87
N ASN A 187 -29.65 0.36 3.68
CA ASN A 187 -30.25 1.42 2.88
C ASN A 187 -30.13 1.07 1.39
N GLU A 188 -31.25 0.70 0.77
CA GLU A 188 -31.28 0.26 -0.63
C GLU A 188 -30.92 1.37 -1.63
N THR A 189 -31.27 2.63 -1.36
CA THR A 189 -30.86 3.77 -2.21
C THR A 189 -29.35 3.91 -2.26
N LEU A 190 -28.67 3.74 -1.12
CA LEU A 190 -27.21 3.75 -1.09
C LEU A 190 -26.62 2.55 -1.84
N LYS A 191 -27.21 1.37 -1.70
CA LYS A 191 -26.80 0.15 -2.43
C LYS A 191 -26.88 0.35 -3.94
N GLU A 192 -27.98 0.92 -4.42
CA GLU A 192 -28.19 1.24 -5.83
C GLU A 192 -27.16 2.25 -6.34
N LYS A 193 -26.91 3.33 -5.59
CA LYS A 193 -25.87 4.32 -5.92
C LYS A 193 -24.49 3.68 -6.01
N MET A 194 -24.10 2.86 -5.03
CA MET A 194 -22.81 2.18 -5.04
C MET A 194 -22.68 1.18 -6.19
N SER A 195 -23.76 0.44 -6.48
CA SER A 195 -23.81 -0.47 -7.63
C SER A 195 -23.67 0.29 -8.95
N ALA A 196 -24.24 1.49 -9.05
CA ALA A 196 -24.08 2.36 -10.22
C ALA A 196 -22.63 2.86 -10.38
N VAL A 197 -21.95 3.21 -9.27
CA VAL A 197 -20.52 3.53 -9.27
C VAL A 197 -19.70 2.33 -9.78
N VAL A 198 -19.88 1.14 -9.19
CA VAL A 198 -19.17 -0.08 -9.62
C VAL A 198 -19.41 -0.39 -11.10
N SER A 199 -20.66 -0.27 -11.56
CA SER A 199 -21.01 -0.50 -12.96
C SER A 199 -20.31 0.49 -13.91
N ALA A 200 -20.25 1.77 -13.55
CA ALA A 200 -19.56 2.79 -14.34
C ALA A 200 -18.03 2.56 -14.36
N LEU A 201 -17.45 2.18 -13.22
CA LEU A 201 -16.03 1.84 -13.12
C LEU A 201 -15.69 0.57 -13.93
N SER A 202 -16.53 -0.46 -13.89
CA SER A 202 -16.35 -1.67 -14.70
C SER A 202 -16.27 -1.33 -16.18
N LYS A 203 -17.19 -0.49 -16.69
CA LYS A 203 -17.16 -0.04 -18.09
C LYS A 203 -15.84 0.66 -18.44
N CYS A 204 -15.29 1.45 -17.52
CA CYS A 204 -13.98 2.09 -17.70
C CYS A 204 -12.86 1.05 -17.75
N GLN A 205 -12.81 0.11 -16.82
CA GLN A 205 -11.81 -0.97 -16.80
C GLN A 205 -11.89 -1.84 -18.06
N ASP A 206 -13.10 -2.22 -18.48
CA ASP A 206 -13.35 -3.01 -19.69
C ASP A 206 -12.89 -2.28 -20.95
N LYS A 207 -13.13 -0.96 -21.04
CA LYS A 207 -12.70 -0.13 -22.17
C LYS A 207 -11.18 -0.02 -22.27
N ILE A 208 -10.49 0.09 -21.14
CA ILE A 208 -9.03 0.09 -21.07
C ILE A 208 -8.48 -1.29 -21.44
N GLY A 209 -9.16 -2.36 -21.02
CA GLY A 209 -8.94 -3.72 -21.50
C GLY A 209 -7.70 -4.44 -20.95
N SER A 210 -6.91 -3.79 -20.09
CA SER A 210 -5.70 -4.37 -19.50
C SER A 210 -5.87 -4.87 -18.07
N GLY A 211 -7.02 -4.59 -17.43
CA GLY A 211 -7.24 -4.76 -15.99
C GLY A 211 -6.92 -3.53 -15.16
N TYR A 212 -6.32 -2.51 -15.78
CA TYR A 212 -6.06 -1.23 -15.15
C TYR A 212 -7.36 -0.45 -14.86
N LEU A 213 -7.46 0.09 -13.65
CA LEU A 213 -8.52 0.99 -13.23
C LEU A 213 -7.94 2.05 -12.29
N SER A 214 -8.04 3.32 -12.69
CA SER A 214 -7.69 4.49 -11.87
C SER A 214 -8.32 5.75 -12.46
N ALA A 215 -8.39 6.81 -11.65
CA ALA A 215 -8.76 8.15 -12.06
C ALA A 215 -7.63 8.89 -12.82
N PHE A 216 -6.45 8.29 -12.95
CA PHE A 216 -5.26 8.85 -13.63
C PHE A 216 -4.60 7.85 -14.59
N PRO A 217 -3.79 8.31 -15.57
CA PRO A 217 -3.12 7.42 -16.52
C PRO A 217 -2.06 6.55 -15.85
N SER A 218 -1.75 5.40 -16.47
CA SER A 218 -0.79 4.43 -15.93
C SER A 218 0.64 4.97 -15.80
N GLU A 219 0.97 6.07 -16.49
CA GLU A 219 2.25 6.77 -16.43
C GLU A 219 2.64 7.18 -14.99
N PHE A 220 1.67 7.41 -14.11
CA PHE A 220 1.97 7.72 -12.71
C PHE A 220 2.68 6.56 -12.01
N PHE A 221 2.39 5.33 -12.39
CA PHE A 221 3.13 4.16 -11.92
C PHE A 221 4.50 4.07 -12.58
N ASP A 222 4.65 4.46 -13.83
CA ASP A 222 5.97 4.52 -14.49
C ASP A 222 6.89 5.48 -13.72
N ARG A 223 6.40 6.65 -13.28
CA ARG A 223 7.12 7.59 -12.41
C ARG A 223 7.44 6.99 -11.04
N PHE A 224 6.44 6.39 -10.38
CA PHE A 224 6.62 5.75 -9.07
C PHE A 224 7.72 4.69 -9.10
N GLU A 225 7.66 3.78 -10.08
CA GLU A 225 8.59 2.67 -10.27
C GLU A 225 9.98 3.16 -10.73
N ALA A 226 10.00 4.31 -11.40
CA ALA A 226 11.22 5.05 -11.72
C ALA A 226 11.75 5.93 -10.56
N VAL A 227 11.14 5.87 -9.37
CA VAL A 227 11.48 6.68 -8.19
C VAL A 227 11.59 8.16 -8.56
N GLN A 228 10.64 8.60 -9.40
CA GLN A 228 10.48 9.98 -9.79
C GLN A 228 9.37 10.61 -8.95
N PRO A 229 9.38 11.94 -8.77
CA PRO A 229 8.30 12.62 -8.07
C PRO A 229 6.94 12.22 -8.66
N VAL A 230 6.03 11.74 -7.83
CA VAL A 230 4.62 11.46 -8.13
C VAL A 230 3.88 11.33 -6.81
N TRP A 231 2.61 11.73 -6.75
CA TRP A 231 1.88 11.69 -5.50
C TRP A 231 1.10 10.39 -5.30
N ALA A 232 1.65 9.51 -4.46
CA ALA A 232 0.99 8.34 -3.86
C ALA A 232 0.03 7.54 -4.77
N PRO A 233 0.43 7.11 -5.98
CA PRO A 233 -0.48 6.43 -6.89
C PRO A 233 -0.93 5.06 -6.36
N TYR A 234 -0.06 4.30 -5.67
CA TYR A 234 -0.45 3.04 -5.03
C TYR A 234 -1.38 3.23 -3.82
N TYR A 235 -1.27 4.34 -3.09
CA TYR A 235 -2.25 4.69 -2.06
C TYR A 235 -3.65 4.82 -2.63
N THR A 236 -3.82 5.50 -3.77
CA THR A 236 -5.12 5.61 -4.44
C THR A 236 -5.63 4.24 -4.89
N ILE A 237 -4.76 3.41 -5.48
CA ILE A 237 -5.14 2.06 -5.90
C ILE A 237 -5.60 1.21 -4.73
N HIS A 238 -4.91 1.27 -3.59
CA HIS A 238 -5.36 0.60 -2.38
C HIS A 238 -6.80 0.99 -2.03
N LYS A 239 -7.18 2.28 -2.13
CA LYS A 239 -8.54 2.74 -1.78
C LYS A 239 -9.59 2.23 -2.75
N ILE A 240 -9.28 2.23 -4.05
CA ILE A 240 -10.16 1.66 -5.08
C ILE A 240 -10.33 0.16 -4.87
N MET A 241 -9.23 -0.57 -4.64
CA MET A 241 -9.26 -2.02 -4.41
C MET A 241 -10.02 -2.37 -3.13
N ALA A 242 -9.79 -1.63 -2.04
CA ALA A 242 -10.52 -1.80 -0.78
C ALA A 242 -12.02 -1.54 -0.98
N GLY A 243 -12.39 -0.44 -1.65
CA GLY A 243 -13.79 -0.14 -1.96
C GLY A 243 -14.48 -1.22 -2.79
N LEU A 244 -13.81 -1.76 -3.82
CA LEU A 244 -14.34 -2.87 -4.62
C LEU A 244 -14.46 -4.18 -3.81
N PHE A 245 -13.46 -4.48 -3.00
CA PHE A 245 -13.49 -5.66 -2.14
C PHE A 245 -14.61 -5.56 -1.10
N ASP A 246 -14.81 -4.39 -0.48
CA ASP A 246 -15.90 -4.12 0.46
C ASP A 246 -17.27 -4.29 -0.20
N GLN A 247 -17.43 -3.86 -1.46
CA GLN A 247 -18.68 -4.10 -2.20
C GLN A 247 -18.97 -5.60 -2.39
N TYR A 248 -17.94 -6.43 -2.52
CA TYR A 248 -18.12 -7.88 -2.55
C TYR A 248 -18.47 -8.43 -1.16
N ILE A 249 -17.69 -8.08 -0.12
CA ILE A 249 -17.85 -8.62 1.23
C ILE A 249 -19.17 -8.20 1.90
N PHE A 250 -19.58 -6.95 1.69
CA PHE A 250 -20.69 -6.34 2.44
C PHE A 250 -21.98 -6.14 1.62
N ALA A 251 -21.92 -6.25 0.30
CA ALA A 251 -23.06 -6.01 -0.58
C ALA A 251 -23.26 -7.11 -1.64
N ASP A 252 -22.53 -8.23 -1.54
CA ASP A 252 -22.59 -9.38 -2.45
C ASP A 252 -22.36 -9.02 -3.92
N ASN A 253 -21.57 -7.97 -4.19
CA ASN A 253 -21.31 -7.50 -5.55
C ASN A 253 -20.20 -8.34 -6.23
N ALA A 254 -20.60 -9.40 -6.93
CA ALA A 254 -19.67 -10.28 -7.65
C ALA A 254 -18.89 -9.57 -8.78
N GLN A 255 -19.45 -8.52 -9.39
CA GLN A 255 -18.74 -7.71 -10.39
C GLN A 255 -17.54 -7.01 -9.75
N ALA A 256 -17.70 -6.48 -8.54
CA ALA A 256 -16.62 -5.82 -7.82
C ALA A 256 -15.45 -6.77 -7.50
N LEU A 257 -15.75 -8.03 -7.12
CA LEU A 257 -14.71 -9.05 -6.94
C LEU A 257 -13.92 -9.34 -8.22
N LYS A 258 -14.61 -9.44 -9.36
CA LYS A 258 -13.96 -9.63 -10.67
C LYS A 258 -13.03 -8.46 -10.99
N MET A 259 -13.50 -7.24 -10.77
CA MET A 259 -12.73 -6.03 -11.04
C MET A 259 -11.46 -5.95 -10.19
N VAL A 260 -11.56 -6.15 -8.86
CA VAL A 260 -10.40 -6.08 -7.96
C VAL A 260 -9.39 -7.21 -8.23
N THR A 261 -9.87 -8.40 -8.60
CA THR A 261 -9.00 -9.51 -9.01
C THR A 261 -8.22 -9.15 -10.28
N TRP A 262 -8.89 -8.56 -11.27
CA TRP A 262 -8.24 -8.13 -12.51
C TRP A 262 -7.23 -6.99 -12.28
N MET A 263 -7.53 -6.08 -11.34
CA MET A 263 -6.54 -5.08 -10.89
C MET A 263 -5.33 -5.74 -10.25
N ALA A 264 -5.53 -6.72 -9.37
CA ALA A 264 -4.43 -7.44 -8.72
C ALA A 264 -3.54 -8.15 -9.75
N ASP A 265 -4.10 -8.78 -10.78
CA ASP A 265 -3.34 -9.37 -11.88
C ASP A 265 -2.52 -8.33 -12.66
N TYR A 266 -3.11 -7.17 -12.95
CA TYR A 266 -2.41 -6.06 -13.62
C TYR A 266 -1.21 -5.57 -12.80
N PHE A 267 -1.42 -5.25 -11.52
CA PHE A 267 -0.35 -4.75 -10.64
C PHE A 267 0.68 -5.82 -10.31
N TYR A 268 0.28 -7.09 -10.24
CA TYR A 268 1.22 -8.20 -10.14
C TYR A 268 2.19 -8.19 -11.33
N GLY A 269 1.67 -8.12 -12.56
CA GLY A 269 2.49 -8.04 -13.76
C GLY A 269 3.44 -6.83 -13.76
N ARG A 270 2.95 -5.66 -13.32
CA ARG A 270 3.80 -4.46 -13.20
C ARG A 270 4.94 -4.64 -12.22
N VAL A 271 4.65 -5.10 -10.99
CA VAL A 271 5.68 -5.32 -9.98
C VAL A 271 6.70 -6.35 -10.42
N GLN A 272 6.26 -7.46 -11.04
CA GLN A 272 7.18 -8.46 -11.60
C GLN A 272 8.08 -7.86 -12.70
N ASN A 273 7.53 -7.00 -13.56
CA ASN A 273 8.31 -6.31 -14.59
C ASN A 273 9.34 -5.35 -13.99
N VAL A 274 9.00 -4.61 -12.93
CA VAL A 274 9.93 -3.72 -12.22
C VAL A 274 11.09 -4.51 -11.63
N ILE A 275 10.78 -5.61 -10.95
CA ILE A 275 11.78 -6.48 -10.32
C ILE A 275 12.70 -7.09 -11.39
N THR A 276 12.13 -7.56 -12.50
CA THR A 276 12.89 -8.19 -13.60
C THR A 276 13.74 -7.18 -14.36
N LYS A 277 13.22 -5.97 -14.61
CA LYS A 277 13.90 -4.92 -15.37
C LYS A 277 14.96 -4.20 -14.55
N TYR A 278 14.69 -3.99 -13.27
CA TYR A 278 15.56 -3.30 -12.33
C TYR A 278 16.07 -4.28 -11.29
N THR A 279 15.48 -4.31 -10.08
CA THR A 279 15.75 -5.30 -9.03
C THR A 279 14.60 -5.31 -8.00
N ILE A 280 14.63 -6.22 -7.03
CA ILE A 280 13.71 -6.20 -5.89
C ILE A 280 13.97 -5.00 -4.96
N GLU A 281 15.23 -4.58 -4.82
CA GLU A 281 15.63 -3.39 -4.06
C GLU A 281 15.04 -2.13 -4.70
N ARG A 282 15.00 -2.06 -6.04
CA ARG A 282 14.33 -0.96 -6.74
C ARG A 282 12.85 -0.89 -6.39
N HIS A 283 12.15 -2.02 -6.39
CA HIS A 283 10.76 -2.09 -5.96
C HIS A 283 10.60 -1.59 -4.53
N PHE A 284 11.36 -2.11 -3.56
CA PHE A 284 11.27 -1.65 -2.17
C PHE A 284 11.64 -0.18 -1.97
N ARG A 285 12.57 0.35 -2.76
CA ARG A 285 12.89 1.79 -2.76
C ARG A 285 11.69 2.62 -3.23
N SER A 286 10.97 2.19 -4.26
CA SER A 286 9.77 2.89 -4.73
C SER A 286 8.68 2.99 -3.66
N LEU A 287 8.60 2.02 -2.74
CA LEU A 287 7.67 2.04 -1.60
C LEU A 287 8.01 3.11 -0.54
N ASN A 288 9.05 3.93 -0.74
CA ASN A 288 9.22 5.16 0.04
C ASN A 288 8.11 6.17 -0.30
N GLU A 289 7.57 6.16 -1.52
CA GLU A 289 6.31 6.86 -1.81
C GLU A 289 5.12 6.07 -1.24
N GLU A 290 4.10 6.78 -0.76
CA GLU A 290 3.00 6.17 0.00
C GLU A 290 2.18 5.17 -0.83
N THR A 291 2.06 3.95 -0.31
CA THR A 291 1.27 2.87 -0.92
C THR A 291 -0.05 2.63 -0.21
N GLY A 292 -0.28 3.24 0.95
CA GLY A 292 -1.32 2.80 1.89
C GLY A 292 -1.18 1.30 2.23
N GLY A 293 -2.29 0.65 2.56
CA GLY A 293 -2.38 -0.77 2.88
C GLY A 293 -2.51 -1.68 1.66
N MET A 294 -1.65 -1.51 0.64
CA MET A 294 -1.62 -2.44 -0.51
C MET A 294 -1.37 -3.88 -0.05
N ASN A 295 -0.50 -4.09 0.94
CA ASN A 295 -0.30 -5.40 1.53
C ASN A 295 -1.58 -5.94 2.20
N ASP A 296 -2.26 -5.13 3.02
CA ASP A 296 -3.54 -5.51 3.67
C ASP A 296 -4.60 -5.98 2.66
N ILE A 297 -4.93 -5.14 1.67
CA ILE A 297 -5.99 -5.48 0.71
C ILE A 297 -5.67 -6.72 -0.12
N LEU A 298 -4.40 -6.93 -0.46
CA LEU A 298 -3.97 -8.10 -1.24
C LEU A 298 -3.98 -9.38 -0.39
N TYR A 299 -3.62 -9.31 0.89
CA TYR A 299 -3.79 -10.43 1.82
C TYR A 299 -5.28 -10.77 2.03
N LYS A 300 -6.14 -9.76 2.20
CA LYS A 300 -7.60 -9.94 2.26
C LYS A 300 -8.15 -10.57 0.98
N LEU A 301 -7.72 -10.11 -0.19
CA LEU A 301 -8.13 -10.70 -1.46
C LEU A 301 -7.67 -12.15 -1.58
N TYR A 302 -6.46 -12.47 -1.12
CA TYR A 302 -5.96 -13.85 -1.07
C TYR A 302 -6.83 -14.75 -0.16
N SER A 303 -7.30 -14.26 0.98
CA SER A 303 -8.13 -15.07 1.90
C SER A 303 -9.44 -15.54 1.26
N VAL A 304 -10.00 -14.73 0.35
CA VAL A 304 -11.22 -15.05 -0.42
C VAL A 304 -10.91 -15.91 -1.65
N THR A 305 -9.88 -15.55 -2.40
CA THR A 305 -9.62 -16.15 -3.73
C THR A 305 -8.73 -17.38 -3.70
N GLY A 306 -7.89 -17.52 -2.68
CA GLY A 306 -6.85 -18.56 -2.61
C GLY A 306 -5.75 -18.45 -3.68
N ASN A 307 -5.72 -17.37 -4.47
CA ASN A 307 -4.74 -17.19 -5.55
C ASN A 307 -3.38 -16.76 -4.99
N SER A 308 -2.36 -17.62 -5.13
CA SER A 308 -1.01 -17.37 -4.60
C SER A 308 -0.34 -16.12 -5.16
N LYS A 309 -0.75 -15.62 -6.34
CA LYS A 309 -0.25 -14.34 -6.87
C LYS A 309 -0.63 -13.16 -5.98
N HIS A 310 -1.84 -13.17 -5.42
CA HIS A 310 -2.28 -12.12 -4.49
C HIS A 310 -1.44 -12.14 -3.21
N LEU A 311 -1.15 -13.34 -2.69
CA LEU A 311 -0.29 -13.51 -1.52
C LEU A 311 1.14 -13.01 -1.77
N LEU A 312 1.73 -13.38 -2.91
CA LEU A 312 3.08 -12.93 -3.28
C LEU A 312 3.11 -11.42 -3.49
N LEU A 313 2.12 -10.85 -4.18
CA LEU A 313 2.03 -9.41 -4.36
C LEU A 313 1.90 -8.69 -3.02
N ALA A 314 1.06 -9.19 -2.11
CA ALA A 314 0.90 -8.64 -0.78
C ALA A 314 2.24 -8.58 -0.03
N HIS A 315 3.02 -9.67 -0.10
CA HIS A 315 4.36 -9.71 0.48
C HIS A 315 5.32 -8.70 -0.15
N LEU A 316 5.26 -8.49 -1.47
CA LEU A 316 6.08 -7.48 -2.13
C LEU A 316 5.72 -6.05 -1.70
N PHE A 317 4.53 -5.82 -1.12
CA PHE A 317 4.16 -4.55 -0.49
C PHE A 317 4.44 -4.51 1.02
N ASP A 318 4.94 -5.58 1.64
CA ASP A 318 5.45 -5.53 3.01
C ASP A 318 6.77 -4.76 3.02
N LYS A 319 6.72 -3.46 3.38
CA LYS A 319 7.87 -2.55 3.36
C LYS A 319 8.96 -3.01 4.36
N PRO A 320 10.05 -3.68 3.92
CA PRO A 320 10.95 -4.37 4.85
C PRO A 320 11.76 -3.41 5.72
N CYS A 321 12.09 -2.23 5.19
CA CYS A 321 12.86 -1.24 5.92
C CYS A 321 12.09 -0.67 7.14
N PHE A 322 10.75 -0.62 7.07
CA PHE A 322 9.91 -0.17 8.18
C PHE A 322 9.53 -1.34 9.08
N LEU A 323 9.01 -2.43 8.51
CA LEU A 323 8.62 -3.62 9.29
C LEU A 323 9.82 -4.28 9.99
N GLY A 324 11.02 -4.15 9.43
CA GLY A 324 12.26 -4.62 10.04
C GLY A 324 12.59 -3.91 11.35
N LEU A 325 12.30 -2.60 11.47
CA LEU A 325 12.45 -1.84 12.72
C LEU A 325 11.51 -2.37 13.80
N LEU A 326 10.24 -2.63 13.44
CA LEU A 326 9.26 -3.20 14.34
C LEU A 326 9.62 -4.64 14.74
N ALA A 327 10.18 -5.42 13.81
CA ALA A 327 10.60 -6.80 14.05
C ALA A 327 11.69 -6.90 15.12
N ILE A 328 12.61 -5.93 15.16
CA ILE A 328 13.66 -5.83 16.18
C ILE A 328 13.22 -5.03 17.41
N GLN A 329 11.95 -4.58 17.46
CA GLN A 329 11.39 -3.77 18.54
C GLN A 329 12.18 -2.48 18.80
N ALA A 330 12.68 -1.86 17.73
CA ALA A 330 13.35 -0.57 17.82
C ALA A 330 12.33 0.55 17.99
N ASP A 331 12.50 1.35 19.04
CA ASP A 331 11.73 2.59 19.27
C ASP A 331 12.29 3.75 18.43
N ASP A 332 12.29 3.56 17.11
CA ASP A 332 12.80 4.51 16.12
C ASP A 332 11.76 4.75 15.02
N ILE A 333 10.51 4.91 15.45
CA ILE A 333 9.36 5.23 14.58
C ILE A 333 8.98 6.72 14.62
N SER A 334 9.67 7.50 15.44
CA SER A 334 9.48 8.95 15.54
C SER A 334 9.81 9.63 14.21
N GLY A 335 8.95 10.56 13.78
CA GLY A 335 9.13 11.29 12.53
C GLY A 335 8.54 10.62 11.29
N PHE A 336 8.14 9.35 11.34
CA PHE A 336 7.41 8.73 10.23
C PHE A 336 5.99 9.28 10.11
N HIS A 337 5.53 9.49 8.87
CA HIS A 337 4.13 9.85 8.61
C HIS A 337 3.19 8.70 9.00
N ALA A 338 2.40 8.87 10.06
CA ALA A 338 1.62 7.81 10.66
C ALA A 338 0.63 7.14 9.68
N ASN A 339 -0.10 7.92 8.89
CA ASN A 339 -1.10 7.40 7.95
C ASN A 339 -0.49 6.53 6.82
N THR A 340 0.79 6.74 6.49
CA THR A 340 1.50 5.90 5.53
C THR A 340 1.83 4.53 6.12
N HIS A 341 2.18 4.48 7.41
CA HIS A 341 2.79 3.30 8.02
C HIS A 341 1.80 2.41 8.78
N ILE A 342 0.77 2.99 9.42
CA ILE A 342 -0.26 2.21 10.12
C ILE A 342 -0.90 1.16 9.19
N PRO A 343 -1.30 1.47 7.94
CA PRO A 343 -1.84 0.46 7.03
C PRO A 343 -0.88 -0.69 6.70
N ILE A 344 0.43 -0.43 6.69
CA ILE A 344 1.46 -1.46 6.46
C ILE A 344 1.48 -2.43 7.65
N VAL A 345 1.35 -1.92 8.87
CA VAL A 345 1.23 -2.75 10.09
C VAL A 345 -0.05 -3.58 10.08
N ILE A 346 -1.18 -3.01 9.65
CA ILE A 346 -2.44 -3.75 9.50
C ILE A 346 -2.26 -4.92 8.52
N GLY A 347 -1.59 -4.69 7.38
CA GLY A 347 -1.28 -5.77 6.46
C GLY A 347 -0.32 -6.82 7.04
N ALA A 348 0.61 -6.41 7.90
CA ALA A 348 1.48 -7.32 8.64
C ALA A 348 0.69 -8.22 9.62
N GLN A 349 -0.30 -7.65 10.33
CA GLN A 349 -1.23 -8.43 11.14
C GLN A 349 -2.01 -9.44 10.30
N MET A 350 -2.60 -9.01 9.18
CA MET A 350 -3.36 -9.89 8.27
C MET A 350 -2.48 -11.05 7.76
N ARG A 351 -1.20 -10.79 7.45
CA ARG A 351 -0.26 -11.87 7.11
C ARG A 351 -0.13 -12.88 8.24
N TYR A 352 0.06 -12.45 9.50
CA TYR A 352 0.13 -13.36 10.62
C TYR A 352 -1.15 -14.20 10.75
N GLU A 353 -2.33 -13.59 10.64
CA GLU A 353 -3.61 -14.29 10.74
C GLU A 353 -3.78 -15.36 9.66
N LEU A 354 -3.28 -15.10 8.43
CA LEU A 354 -3.38 -16.04 7.31
C LEU A 354 -2.29 -17.11 7.28
N THR A 355 -1.12 -16.80 7.81
CA THR A 355 0.10 -17.63 7.62
C THR A 355 0.63 -18.26 8.91
N GLY A 356 0.25 -17.73 10.07
CA GLY A 356 0.83 -18.10 11.36
C GLY A 356 2.28 -17.66 11.56
N ASP A 357 2.82 -16.79 10.69
CA ASP A 357 4.22 -16.32 10.75
C ASP A 357 4.49 -15.53 12.03
N THR A 358 5.17 -16.15 12.99
CA THR A 358 5.42 -15.58 14.32
C THR A 358 6.27 -14.31 14.29
N LEU A 359 7.08 -14.09 13.24
CA LEU A 359 7.80 -12.83 13.08
C LEU A 359 6.82 -11.67 12.90
N TYR A 360 5.78 -11.89 12.08
CA TYR A 360 4.74 -10.91 11.84
C TYR A 360 3.88 -10.66 13.08
N LYS A 361 3.74 -11.66 13.95
CA LYS A 361 3.17 -11.46 15.29
C LYS A 361 3.95 -10.44 16.11
N VAL A 362 5.28 -10.58 16.17
CA VAL A 362 6.15 -9.65 16.90
C VAL A 362 6.04 -8.23 16.30
N ILE A 363 6.06 -8.13 14.97
CA ILE A 363 5.98 -6.87 14.23
C ILE A 363 4.70 -6.09 14.59
N TYR A 364 3.52 -6.70 14.49
CA TYR A 364 2.29 -5.94 14.72
C TYR A 364 2.04 -5.68 16.20
N SER A 365 2.43 -6.59 17.11
CA SER A 365 2.25 -6.41 18.55
C SER A 365 3.15 -5.31 19.15
N PHE A 366 4.22 -4.90 18.47
CA PHE A 366 5.05 -3.78 18.93
C PHE A 366 4.29 -2.44 18.92
N VAL A 367 3.30 -2.30 18.02
CA VAL A 367 2.47 -1.09 17.90
C VAL A 367 1.37 -1.03 18.96
N ASP A 368 1.11 -2.12 19.70
CA ASP A 368 0.23 -2.14 20.87
C ASP A 368 0.88 -1.54 22.13
N CYS A 369 2.16 -1.13 22.05
CA CYS A 369 2.82 -0.40 23.12
C CYS A 369 2.42 1.09 23.03
N PRO A 370 1.89 1.71 24.09
CA PRO A 370 1.42 3.09 24.03
C PRO A 370 2.57 4.04 23.70
N ILE A 371 2.41 4.77 22.59
CA ILE A 371 3.19 5.95 22.19
C ILE A 371 2.97 7.08 23.20
#